data_AF-A0A1A2GZM1-F1
#
_entry.id   AF-A0A1A2GZM1-F1
#
_cell.length_a   1.000
_cell.length_b   1.000
_cell.length_c   1.000
_cell.angle_alpha   90.00
_cell.angle_beta   90.00
_cell.angle_gamma   90.00
#
_symmetry.space_group_name_H-M   'P 1'
#
loop_
_entity.id
_entity.type
_entity.pdbx_description
1 polymer ?
#
loop_
_entity_poly.entity_id
_entity_poly.type
_entity_poly.pdbx_seq_one_letter_code
_entity_poly.pdbx_strand_id
1 'polypeptide(L)' 'MHADTEQVIERPGDLTAAWLAASIGTGPIADFAVERIGTGQMSECYRVRLTGSDAATFSTTDSGPSASASA' A
#
# COMPACT_ATOMS: atom_id res chain seq x y z
N MET A 1 -1.23 5.59 -23.46
CA MET A 1 -2.32 4.67 -23.07
C MET A 1 -1.90 3.98 -21.78
N HIS A 2 -2.12 4.64 -20.63
CA HIS A 2 -1.92 4.05 -19.29
C HIS A 2 -3.32 3.75 -18.74
N ALA A 3 -3.97 2.72 -19.28
CA ALA A 3 -5.31 2.30 -18.88
C ALA A 3 -5.26 1.17 -17.81
N ASP A 4 -4.13 1.02 -17.12
CA ASP A 4 -3.96 -0.03 -16.10
C ASP A 4 -4.39 0.44 -14.69
N THR A 5 -4.47 1.76 -14.48
CA THR A 5 -4.91 2.37 -13.21
C THR A 5 -6.44 2.46 -13.08
N GLU A 6 -7.20 2.24 -14.16
CA GLU A 6 -8.67 2.35 -14.17
C GLU A 6 -9.38 1.06 -13.71
N GLN A 7 -8.66 0.10 -13.14
CA GLN A 7 -9.29 -1.08 -12.55
C GLN A 7 -9.97 -0.73 -11.23
N VAL A 8 -11.28 -0.88 -11.19
CA VAL A 8 -12.11 -0.63 -10.00
C VAL A 8 -11.92 -1.78 -9.01
N ILE A 9 -11.16 -1.54 -7.96
CA ILE A 9 -10.92 -2.55 -6.90
C ILE A 9 -12.00 -2.41 -5.83
N GLU A 10 -12.98 -3.29 -5.87
CA GLU A 10 -14.08 -3.33 -4.89
C GLU A 10 -13.81 -4.31 -3.73
N ARG A 11 -12.92 -5.27 -3.94
CA ARG A 11 -12.65 -6.36 -2.99
C ARG A 11 -11.16 -6.67 -2.93
N PRO A 12 -10.67 -7.15 -1.77
CA PRO A 12 -9.26 -7.55 -1.65
C PRO A 12 -8.87 -8.69 -2.60
N GLY A 13 -9.82 -9.49 -3.09
CA GLY A 13 -9.56 -10.54 -4.08
C GLY A 13 -9.33 -10.05 -5.51
N ASP A 14 -9.62 -8.78 -5.79
CA ASP A 14 -9.39 -8.14 -7.09
C ASP A 14 -7.96 -7.59 -7.21
N LEU A 15 -7.24 -7.51 -6.08
CA LEU A 15 -5.85 -7.10 -6.04
C LEU A 15 -4.97 -8.12 -6.76
N THR A 16 -4.10 -7.64 -7.65
CA THR A 16 -3.09 -8.47 -8.32
C THR A 16 -1.70 -7.90 -8.09
N ALA A 17 -0.68 -8.78 -8.13
CA ALA A 17 0.71 -8.37 -7.97
C ALA A 17 1.16 -7.38 -9.07
N ALA A 18 0.68 -7.56 -10.30
CA ALA A 18 0.97 -6.65 -11.41
C ALA A 18 0.38 -5.25 -11.18
N TRP A 19 -0.90 -5.20 -10.75
CA TRP A 19 -1.57 -3.94 -10.42
C TRP A 19 -0.90 -3.23 -9.24
N LEU A 20 -0.51 -3.98 -8.19
CA LEU A 20 0.20 -3.42 -7.04
C LEU A 20 1.57 -2.86 -7.44
N ALA A 21 2.31 -3.57 -8.31
CA ALA A 21 3.60 -3.11 -8.80
C ALA A 21 3.46 -1.83 -9.64
N ALA A 22 2.48 -1.80 -10.54
CA ALA A 22 2.17 -0.62 -11.36
C ALA A 22 1.69 0.57 -10.51
N SER A 23 0.83 0.35 -9.51
CA SER A 23 0.23 1.40 -8.70
C SER A 23 1.19 2.01 -7.68
N ILE A 24 2.06 1.18 -7.08
CA ILE A 24 3.06 1.63 -6.10
C ILE A 24 4.34 2.12 -6.83
N GLY A 25 4.50 1.77 -8.10
CA GLY A 25 5.71 2.09 -8.87
C GLY A 25 6.93 1.30 -8.42
N THR A 26 6.71 0.13 -7.82
CA THR A 26 7.78 -0.76 -7.35
C THR A 26 8.14 -1.82 -8.41
N GLY A 27 9.29 -2.46 -8.24
CA GLY A 27 9.69 -3.62 -9.04
C GLY A 27 8.73 -4.82 -8.89
N PRO A 28 9.01 -5.94 -9.57
CA PRO A 28 8.11 -7.09 -9.59
C PRO A 28 7.83 -7.62 -8.17
N ILE A 29 6.55 -7.68 -7.82
CA ILE A 29 6.06 -8.27 -6.56
C ILE A 29 5.93 -9.78 -6.79
N ALA A 30 6.64 -10.57 -5.99
CA ALA A 30 6.62 -12.02 -6.10
C ALA A 30 5.36 -12.62 -5.45
N ASP A 31 4.97 -12.06 -4.30
CA ASP A 31 3.79 -12.47 -3.56
C ASP A 31 3.25 -11.31 -2.70
N PHE A 32 1.98 -11.38 -2.31
CA PHE A 32 1.40 -10.46 -1.35
C PHE A 32 0.38 -11.15 -0.44
N ALA A 33 0.31 -10.70 0.80
CA ALA A 33 -0.64 -11.17 1.79
C ALA A 33 -1.59 -10.04 2.19
N VAL A 34 -2.89 -10.34 2.29
CA VAL A 34 -3.90 -9.39 2.76
C VAL A 34 -4.37 -9.81 4.14
N GLU A 35 -4.23 -8.92 5.11
CA GLU A 35 -4.66 -9.12 6.49
C GLU A 35 -5.73 -8.10 6.87
N ARG A 36 -6.82 -8.56 7.48
CA ARG A 36 -7.86 -7.68 7.98
C ARG A 36 -7.43 -7.12 9.33
N ILE A 37 -7.09 -5.83 9.36
CA ILE A 37 -6.52 -5.17 10.56
C ILE A 37 -7.55 -4.39 11.38
N GLY A 38 -8.80 -4.32 10.91
CA GLY A 38 -9.87 -3.74 11.71
C GLY A 38 -11.21 -3.70 10.98
N THR A 39 -12.27 -3.95 11.73
CA THR A 39 -13.63 -3.52 11.39
C THR A 39 -13.79 -2.11 11.93
N GLY A 40 -13.26 -1.12 11.21
CA GLY A 40 -13.67 0.26 11.49
C GLY A 40 -15.20 0.28 11.43
N GLN A 41 -15.86 0.91 12.40
CA GLN A 41 -17.32 0.86 12.57
C GLN A 41 -18.13 1.36 11.33
N MET A 42 -17.44 1.76 10.26
CA MET A 42 -17.96 2.20 8.96
C MET A 42 -17.20 1.62 7.75
N SER A 43 -16.00 1.04 7.90
CA SER A 43 -15.16 0.62 6.76
C SER A 43 -14.31 -0.60 7.10
N GLU A 44 -14.13 -1.46 6.11
CA GLU A 44 -13.24 -2.60 6.23
C GLU A 44 -11.80 -2.17 5.94
N CYS A 45 -10.93 -2.27 6.95
CA CYS A 45 -9.52 -1.93 6.80
C CYS A 45 -8.70 -3.20 6.57
N TYR A 46 -8.04 -3.25 5.41
CA TYR A 46 -7.13 -4.33 5.04
C TYR A 46 -5.70 -3.79 4.96
N ARG A 47 -4.74 -4.57 5.46
CA ARG A 47 -3.32 -4.36 5.33
C ARG A 47 -2.78 -5.31 4.29
N VAL A 48 -2.17 -4.76 3.24
CA VAL A 48 -1.49 -5.53 2.21
C VAL A 48 0.00 -5.55 2.53
N ARG A 49 0.55 -6.75 2.71
CA ARG A 49 1.99 -6.98 2.87
C ARG A 49 2.54 -7.49 1.55
N LEU A 50 3.57 -6.83 1.04
CA LEU A 50 4.20 -7.18 -0.23
C LEU A 50 5.50 -7.91 0.04
N THR A 51 5.73 -8.99 -0.71
CA THR A 51 6.97 -9.74 -0.71
C THR A 51 7.60 -9.55 -2.09
N GLY A 52 8.48 -8.55 -2.20
CA GLY A 52 9.33 -8.35 -3.37
C GLY A 52 10.70 -9.01 -3.16
N SER A 53 11.38 -9.36 -4.25
CA SER A 53 12.81 -9.76 -4.20
C SER A 53 13.71 -8.61 -3.72
N ASP A 54 13.22 -7.38 -3.83
CA ASP A 54 13.73 -6.19 -3.17
C ASP A 54 12.61 -5.71 -2.25
N ALA A 55 12.70 -6.03 -0.95
CA ALA A 55 11.79 -5.49 0.04
C ALA A 55 12.09 -4.00 0.15
N ALA A 56 11.51 -3.21 -0.76
CA ALA A 56 11.58 -1.77 -0.75
C ALA A 56 11.12 -1.32 0.64
N THR A 57 12.12 -0.99 1.46
CA THR A 57 11.92 -0.51 2.81
C THR A 57 11.29 0.86 2.64
N PHE A 58 9.96 0.92 2.67
CA PHE A 58 9.25 2.17 2.77
C PHE A 58 9.64 2.79 4.11
N SER A 59 10.64 3.67 4.04
CA SER A 59 10.99 4.53 5.15
C SER A 59 9.80 5.48 5.27
N THR A 60 8.88 5.18 6.17
CA THR A 60 7.97 6.19 6.69
C THR A 60 8.87 7.21 7.36
N THR A 61 9.31 8.20 6.61
CA THR A 61 9.82 9.44 7.20
C THR A 61 8.60 10.09 7.83
N ASP A 62 8.27 9.66 9.05
CA ASP A 62 7.49 10.45 9.98
C ASP A 62 8.33 11.69 10.29
N SER A 63 8.26 12.67 9.38
CA SER A 63 8.66 14.04 9.68
C SER A 63 7.62 14.55 10.68
N GLY A 64 7.76 14.15 11.94
CA GLY A 64 7.02 14.73 13.06
C GLY A 64 7.20 16.25 13.06
N PRO A 65 6.20 17.02 13.52
CA PRO A 65 6.23 18.46 13.40
C PRO A 65 7.41 19.03 14.19
N SER A 66 8.31 19.73 13.48
CA SER A 66 9.34 20.57 14.07
C SER A 66 8.67 21.69 14.88
N ALA A 67 8.32 21.40 16.13
CA ALA A 67 7.94 22.40 17.11
C ALA A 67 9.18 23.24 17.46
N SER A 68 9.39 24.31 16.70
CA SER A 68 10.35 25.35 17.07
C SER A 68 9.79 26.06 18.30
N ALA A 69 10.34 25.72 19.47
CA ALA A 69 10.05 26.39 20.73
C ALA A 69 10.46 27.86 20.63
N SER A 70 9.49 28.77 20.72
CA SER A 70 9.76 30.19 21.00
C SER A 70 9.96 30.36 22.50
N ALA A 71 11.15 30.82 22.89
CA ALA A 71 11.47 31.36 24.21
C ALA A 71 11.76 32.86 24.07
#